data_AF-A0A0N1NEL2-F1
#
_entry.id   AF-A0A0N1NEL2-F1
#
_cell.length_a   1.000
_cell.length_b   1.000
_cell.length_c   1.000
_cell.angle_alpha   90.00
_cell.angle_beta   90.00
_cell.angle_gamma   90.00
#
_symmetry.space_group_name_H-M   'P 1'
#
loop_
_entity.id
_entity.type
_entity.pdbx_description
1 polymer ?
#
loop_
_entity_poly.entity_id
_entity_poly.type
_entity_poly.pdbx_seq_one_letter_code
_entity_poly.pdbx_strand_id
1 'polypeptide(L)'
;MTSAAVATAVVVDGAYDLAEGGRRVDDRYVYVDILGGRLFELRDGTGRAARQLARLDVPLGAVAPVPDRSGTWIADTAAVTILRCRAGSVPGDLPGGPETFPQLRDGEGGPDGMTVDYEGCL
;
A
#
# COMPACT_ATOMS: atom_id res chain seq x y z
N MET A 1 26.87 25.44 -16.19
CA MET A 1 25.92 24.32 -15.99
C MET A 1 26.02 23.89 -14.54
N THR A 2 25.06 24.26 -13.71
CA THR A 2 25.04 23.87 -12.30
C THR A 2 24.29 22.55 -12.20
N SER A 3 24.99 21.48 -11.81
CA SER A 3 24.36 20.19 -11.50
C SER A 3 23.41 20.41 -10.32
N ALA A 4 22.11 20.19 -10.50
CA ALA A 4 21.19 20.15 -9.37
C ALA A 4 21.60 18.97 -8.47
N ALA A 5 21.75 19.22 -7.17
CA ALA A 5 21.96 18.14 -6.21
C ALA A 5 20.71 17.24 -6.23
N VAL A 6 20.90 15.96 -6.51
CA VAL A 6 19.83 14.97 -6.40
C VAL A 6 19.47 14.87 -4.92
N ALA A 7 18.22 15.15 -4.57
CA ALA A 7 17.75 14.99 -3.21
C ALA A 7 17.95 13.52 -2.79
N THR A 8 18.77 13.28 -1.78
CA THR A 8 19.06 11.94 -1.26
C THR A 8 17.97 11.41 -0.33
N ALA A 9 17.09 12.30 0.15
CA ALA A 9 15.96 11.96 1.00
C ALA A 9 14.78 12.91 0.71
N VAL A 10 13.56 12.39 0.86
CA VAL A 10 12.32 13.16 0.83
C VAL A 10 11.67 13.05 2.21
N VAL A 11 11.32 14.19 2.80
CA VAL A 11 10.50 14.27 4.01
C VAL A 11 9.07 14.53 3.57
N VAL A 12 8.16 13.66 4.00
CA VAL A 12 6.73 13.74 3.71
C VAL A 12 6.02 14.22 4.97
N ASP A 13 5.26 15.29 4.85
CA ASP A 13 4.48 15.82 5.97
C ASP A 13 3.18 15.00 6.13
N GLY A 14 2.87 14.58 7.36
CA GLY A 14 1.61 13.92 7.66
C GLY A 14 1.51 13.40 9.10
N ALA A 15 0.27 13.25 9.59
CA ALA A 15 -0.03 12.65 10.88
C ALA A 15 -0.17 11.13 10.71
N TYR A 16 0.94 10.45 10.45
CA TYR A 16 1.01 8.99 10.35
C TYR A 16 1.23 8.41 11.74
N ASP A 17 0.50 7.34 12.06
CA ASP A 17 0.65 6.65 13.34
C ASP A 17 1.81 5.65 13.27
N LEU A 18 1.95 4.93 12.15
CA LEU A 18 3.07 4.06 11.85
C LEU A 18 3.30 3.93 10.34
N ALA A 19 4.14 4.79 9.76
CA ALA A 19 4.48 4.77 8.34
C ALA A 19 5.55 3.71 8.00
N GLU A 20 5.17 2.66 7.27
CA GLU A 20 6.02 1.52 6.93
C GLU A 20 5.77 0.99 5.51
N GLY A 21 6.45 -0.09 5.12
CA GLY A 21 6.17 -0.81 3.86
C GLY A 21 6.54 -0.05 2.58
N GLY A 22 7.41 0.95 2.71
CA GLY A 22 7.86 1.80 1.60
C GLY A 22 8.44 1.02 0.43
N ARG A 23 7.87 1.19 -0.78
CA ARG A 23 8.37 0.59 -2.02
C ARG A 23 8.18 1.50 -3.22
N ARG A 24 9.10 1.40 -4.17
CA ARG A 24 8.96 2.01 -5.49
C ARG A 24 8.10 1.11 -6.38
N VAL A 25 7.12 1.70 -7.06
CA VAL A 25 6.25 1.06 -8.04
C VAL A 25 6.18 2.02 -9.23
N ASP A 26 6.78 1.66 -10.36
CA ASP A 26 6.87 2.56 -11.52
C ASP A 26 7.43 3.96 -11.14
N ASP A 27 6.69 5.02 -11.47
CA ASP A 27 6.99 6.43 -11.21
C ASP A 27 6.58 6.92 -9.81
N ARG A 28 6.08 6.03 -8.95
CA ARG A 28 5.56 6.39 -7.62
C ARG A 28 6.22 5.60 -6.50
N TYR A 29 6.29 6.22 -5.33
CA TYR A 29 6.63 5.57 -4.08
C TYR A 29 5.33 5.33 -3.30
N VAL A 30 5.12 4.11 -2.80
CA VAL A 30 3.95 3.76 -2.01
C VAL A 30 4.37 3.25 -0.65
N TYR A 31 3.54 3.51 0.35
CA TYR A 31 3.77 3.10 1.73
C TYR A 31 2.44 3.06 2.48
N VAL A 32 2.41 2.34 3.59
CA VAL A 32 1.24 2.22 4.45
C VAL A 32 1.44 3.01 5.72
N ASP A 33 0.34 3.53 6.25
CA ASP A 33 0.22 3.86 7.67
C ASP A 33 -0.55 2.72 8.33
N ILE A 34 0.19 1.84 9.00
CA ILE A 34 -0.33 0.54 9.45
C ILE A 34 -1.49 0.75 10.42
N LEU A 35 -1.26 1.50 11.49
CA LEU A 35 -2.24 1.64 12.57
C LEU A 35 -3.47 2.45 12.14
N GLY A 36 -3.31 3.44 11.26
CA GLY A 36 -4.42 4.19 10.71
C GLY A 36 -5.14 3.50 9.55
N GLY A 37 -4.63 2.36 9.07
CA GLY A 37 -5.24 1.57 8.00
C GLY A 37 -5.14 2.22 6.62
N ARG A 38 -4.16 3.09 6.35
CA ARG A 38 -4.13 3.95 5.14
C ARG A 38 -3.03 3.54 4.17
N LEU A 39 -3.31 3.57 2.87
CA LEU A 39 -2.34 3.40 1.80
C LEU A 39 -2.08 4.74 1.13
N PHE A 40 -0.81 5.11 0.93
CA PHE A 40 -0.40 6.35 0.31
C PHE A 40 0.46 6.13 -0.93
N GLU A 41 0.39 7.09 -1.86
CA GLU A 41 1.38 7.28 -2.93
C GLU A 41 2.03 8.67 -2.85
N LEU A 42 3.31 8.71 -3.17
CA LEU A 42 4.09 9.90 -3.44
C LEU A 42 4.59 9.81 -4.89
N ARG A 43 4.43 10.88 -5.67
CA ARG A 43 4.95 10.95 -7.03
C ARG A 43 6.08 11.97 -7.10
N ASP A 44 7.02 11.74 -8.00
CA ASP A 44 8.05 12.72 -8.26
C ASP A 44 7.41 14.04 -8.74
N GLY A 45 7.82 15.16 -8.15
CA GLY A 45 7.29 16.49 -8.50
C GLY A 45 5.96 16.89 -7.83
N THR A 46 5.28 16.02 -7.07
CA THR A 46 4.02 16.40 -6.35
C THR A 46 4.25 17.10 -5.01
N GLY A 47 5.48 17.46 -4.67
CA GLY A 47 5.84 18.14 -3.41
C GLY A 47 5.98 17.16 -2.24
N ARG A 48 5.79 17.67 -1.01
CA ARG A 48 5.94 16.91 0.25
C ARG A 48 4.65 16.24 0.74
N ALA A 49 3.57 16.33 -0.03
CA ALA A 49 2.27 15.78 0.35
C ALA A 49 2.03 14.45 -0.39
N ALA A 50 1.83 13.37 0.37
CA ALA A 50 1.40 12.10 -0.20
C ALA A 50 -0.11 12.08 -0.44
N ARG A 51 -0.53 11.41 -1.51
CA ARG A 51 -1.93 11.16 -1.84
C ARG A 51 -2.39 9.85 -1.20
N GLN A 52 -3.49 9.88 -0.45
CA GLN A 52 -4.11 8.64 0.04
C GLN A 52 -4.79 7.90 -1.14
N LEU A 53 -4.48 6.62 -1.28
CA LEU A 53 -5.07 5.72 -2.27
C LEU A 53 -6.23 4.90 -1.71
N ALA A 54 -6.14 4.48 -0.46
CA ALA A 54 -7.15 3.67 0.21
C ALA A 54 -7.08 3.87 1.73
N ARG A 55 -8.16 3.50 2.43
CA ARG A 55 -8.21 3.43 3.89
C ARG A 55 -9.09 2.27 4.31
N LEU A 56 -8.67 1.50 5.30
CA LEU A 56 -9.47 0.52 6.01
C LEU A 56 -9.75 1.01 7.44
N ASP A 57 -10.82 0.50 8.04
CA ASP A 57 -11.15 0.74 9.46
C ASP A 57 -10.40 -0.21 10.41
N VAL A 58 -9.50 -1.02 9.86
CA VAL A 58 -8.60 -1.92 10.57
C VAL A 58 -7.16 -1.60 10.19
N PRO A 59 -6.17 -1.99 11.01
CA PRO A 59 -4.79 -1.84 10.62
C PRO A 59 -4.48 -2.54 9.29
N LEU A 60 -3.76 -1.83 8.43
CA LEU A 60 -3.38 -2.25 7.09
C LEU A 60 -1.90 -2.67 7.13
N GLY A 61 -1.64 -3.97 6.99
CA GLY A 61 -0.30 -4.52 6.94
C GLY A 61 0.41 -4.21 5.62
N ALA A 62 1.31 -5.10 5.19
CA ALA A 62 2.03 -4.91 3.94
C ALA A 62 1.08 -4.88 2.73
N VAL A 63 1.52 -4.21 1.67
CA VAL A 63 0.81 -4.17 0.40
C VAL A 63 1.76 -4.50 -0.76
N ALA A 64 1.22 -5.20 -1.76
CA ALA A 64 1.91 -5.51 -3.00
C ALA A 64 1.05 -5.12 -4.21
N PRO A 65 1.61 -4.41 -5.21
CA PRO A 65 0.88 -4.12 -6.44
C PRO A 65 0.71 -5.41 -7.25
N VAL A 66 -0.41 -5.55 -7.95
CA VAL A 66 -0.61 -6.64 -8.90
C VAL A 66 -0.08 -6.24 -10.27
N PRO A 67 0.86 -7.00 -10.87
CA PRO A 67 1.37 -6.72 -12.21
C PRO A 67 0.26 -6.64 -13.26
N ASP A 68 0.44 -5.76 -14.25
CA ASP A 68 -0.50 -5.49 -15.35
C ASP A 68 -1.94 -5.09 -14.93
N ARG A 69 -2.14 -4.77 -13.64
CA ARG A 69 -3.44 -4.41 -13.06
C ARG A 69 -3.31 -3.09 -12.31
N SER A 70 -3.12 -2.00 -13.05
CA SER A 70 -2.91 -0.67 -12.47
C SER A 70 -3.96 -0.31 -11.41
N GLY A 71 -3.47 0.08 -10.23
CA GLY A 71 -4.28 0.42 -9.08
C GLY A 71 -4.83 -0.77 -8.31
N THR A 72 -4.48 -2.01 -8.66
CA THR A 72 -4.87 -3.21 -7.90
C THR A 72 -3.77 -3.60 -6.92
N TRP A 73 -4.16 -3.89 -5.69
CA TRP A 73 -3.27 -4.20 -4.58
C TRP A 73 -3.70 -5.49 -3.91
N ILE A 74 -2.71 -6.26 -3.46
CA ILE A 74 -2.87 -7.31 -2.45
C ILE A 74 -2.43 -6.71 -1.11
N ALA A 75 -3.29 -6.78 -0.10
CA ALA A 75 -3.12 -6.12 1.18
C ALA A 75 -3.31 -7.10 2.33
N ASP A 76 -2.39 -7.13 3.27
CA ASP A 76 -2.60 -7.82 4.55
C ASP A 76 -3.36 -6.91 5.53
N THR A 77 -4.11 -7.51 6.43
CA THR A 77 -4.89 -6.81 7.45
C THR A 77 -4.68 -7.46 8.81
N ALA A 78 -4.94 -6.72 9.88
CA ALA A 78 -4.89 -7.28 11.24
C ALA A 78 -5.82 -8.48 11.48
N ALA A 79 -6.78 -8.74 10.58
CA ALA A 79 -7.63 -9.92 10.60
C ALA A 79 -6.96 -11.17 9.98
N VAL A 80 -5.67 -11.10 9.63
CA VAL A 80 -4.91 -12.15 8.95
C VAL A 80 -5.53 -12.53 7.60
N THR A 81 -6.18 -11.55 6.98
CA THR A 81 -6.87 -11.66 5.70
C THR A 81 -6.12 -10.86 4.67
N ILE A 82 -5.80 -11.53 3.57
CA ILE A 82 -5.22 -10.89 2.40
C ILE A 82 -6.35 -10.45 1.46
N LEU A 83 -6.40 -9.16 1.18
CA LEU A 83 -7.45 -8.51 0.39
C LEU A 83 -6.93 -8.05 -0.97
N ARG A 84 -7.76 -8.20 -2.01
CA ARG A 84 -7.55 -7.54 -3.30
C ARG A 84 -8.35 -6.23 -3.38
N CYS A 85 -7.67 -5.09 -3.52
CA CYS A 85 -8.29 -3.75 -3.49
C CYS A 85 -7.93 -2.92 -4.74
N ARG A 86 -8.83 -2.02 -5.17
CA ARG A 86 -8.53 -0.99 -6.19
C ARG A 86 -8.27 0.37 -5.53
N ALA A 87 -7.27 1.11 -6.01
CA ALA A 87 -6.96 2.46 -5.57
C ALA A 87 -8.13 3.41 -5.87
N GLY A 88 -8.46 4.28 -4.91
CA GLY A 88 -9.62 5.17 -4.95
C GLY A 88 -10.90 4.56 -4.36
N SER A 89 -10.85 3.31 -3.92
CA SER A 89 -11.99 2.66 -3.28
C SER A 89 -11.93 2.80 -1.77
N VAL A 90 -12.96 3.38 -1.19
CA VAL A 90 -13.30 3.18 0.21
C VAL A 90 -13.78 1.73 0.34
N PRO A 91 -13.39 0.94 1.36
CA PRO A 91 -14.03 -0.33 1.65
C PRO A 91 -15.53 -0.06 1.85
N GLY A 92 -16.34 -0.55 0.91
CA GLY A 92 -17.76 -0.21 0.75
C GLY A 92 -18.13 0.33 -0.65
N ASP A 93 -17.17 0.92 -1.38
CA ASP A 93 -17.38 1.53 -2.71
C ASP A 93 -16.91 0.65 -3.89
N LEU A 94 -16.36 -0.53 -3.63
CA LEU A 94 -16.12 -1.53 -4.67
C LEU A 94 -17.42 -2.27 -4.96
N PRO A 95 -17.97 -2.25 -6.19
CA PRO A 95 -18.93 -3.28 -6.57
C PRO A 95 -18.23 -4.64 -6.44
N GLY A 96 -18.58 -5.38 -5.37
CA GLY A 96 -17.97 -6.66 -4.99
C GLY A 96 -17.11 -6.68 -3.72
N GLY A 97 -16.81 -5.52 -3.11
CA GLY A 97 -15.93 -5.45 -1.93
C GLY A 97 -14.49 -5.94 -2.18
N PRO A 98 -13.60 -5.86 -1.18
CA PRO A 98 -12.31 -6.53 -1.26
C PRO A 98 -12.51 -8.06 -1.24
N GLU A 99 -11.91 -8.77 -2.20
CA GLU A 99 -11.95 -10.23 -2.26
C GLU A 99 -10.91 -10.82 -1.31
N THR A 100 -11.32 -11.79 -0.49
CA THR A 100 -10.38 -12.60 0.30
C THR A 100 -9.56 -13.46 -0.65
N PHE A 101 -8.23 -13.29 -0.64
CA PHE A 101 -7.30 -14.03 -1.48
C PHE A 101 -6.83 -15.31 -0.74
N PRO A 102 -5.97 -15.22 0.30
CA PRO A 102 -5.94 -16.22 1.38
C PRO A 102 -6.27 -15.67 2.77
N GLN A 103 -6.61 -16.58 3.69
CA GLN A 103 -6.77 -16.35 5.12
C GLN A 103 -5.90 -17.36 5.88
N LEU A 104 -5.01 -16.89 6.76
CA LEU A 104 -4.22 -17.78 7.61
C LEU A 104 -5.05 -18.24 8.81
N ARG A 105 -4.66 -19.36 9.42
CA ARG A 105 -5.37 -19.88 10.59
C ARG A 105 -4.93 -19.15 11.85
N ASP A 106 -5.83 -19.14 12.84
CA ASP A 106 -5.52 -18.62 14.16
C ASP A 106 -4.26 -19.28 14.74
N GLY A 107 -3.31 -18.46 15.19
CA GLY A 107 -2.06 -18.93 15.79
C GLY A 107 -0.90 -19.17 14.81
N GLU A 108 -1.10 -18.99 13.49
CA GLU A 108 -0.02 -19.11 12.50
C GLU A 108 0.86 -17.84 12.39
N GLY A 109 0.51 -16.77 13.12
CA GLY A 109 1.13 -15.45 12.99
C GLY A 109 0.44 -14.60 11.91
N GLY A 110 0.97 -13.40 11.69
CA GLY A 110 0.49 -12.48 10.64
C GLY A 110 1.47 -12.41 9.47
N PRO A 111 0.99 -12.20 8.24
CA PRO A 111 1.86 -11.81 7.13
C PRO A 111 2.65 -10.55 7.49
N ASP A 112 3.83 -10.42 6.90
CA ASP A 112 4.65 -9.21 6.97
C ASP A 112 4.95 -8.79 5.52
N GLY A 113 6.21 -8.71 5.11
CA GLY A 113 6.57 -8.37 3.73
C GLY A 113 5.92 -9.27 2.68
N MET A 114 5.38 -8.64 1.63
CA MET A 114 4.72 -9.32 0.50
C MET A 114 5.22 -8.80 -0.85
N THR A 115 5.18 -9.65 -1.87
CA THR A 115 5.39 -9.27 -3.27
C THR A 115 4.48 -10.10 -4.16
N VAL A 116 4.14 -9.62 -5.35
CA VAL A 116 3.40 -10.40 -6.34
C VAL A 116 4.29 -10.58 -7.56
N ASP A 117 4.40 -11.81 -8.06
CA ASP A 117 5.15 -12.10 -9.28
C ASP A 117 4.33 -11.82 -10.55
N TYR A 118 4.96 -11.99 -11.71
CA TYR A 118 4.33 -11.72 -13.01
C TYR A 118 3.19 -12.70 -13.35
N GLU A 119 3.10 -13.84 -12.67
CA GLU A 119 1.99 -14.79 -12.82
C GLU A 119 0.79 -14.38 -11.93
N GLY A 120 0.97 -13.39 -11.06
CA GLY A 120 -0.04 -12.94 -10.11
C GLY A 120 -0.05 -13.74 -8.81
N CYS A 121 1.02 -14.49 -8.53
CA CYS A 121 1.19 -15.26 -7.30
C CYS A 121 1.82 -14.40 -6.20
N LEU A 122 1.38 -14.60 -4.96
CA LEU A 122 1.95 -14.01 -3.73
C LEU A 122 3.18 -14.81 -3.29
#